data_AF-A0A9E1V1X7-F1
#
_entry.id   AF-A0A9E1V1X7-F1
#
_cell.length_a   1.000
_cell.length_b   1.000
_cell.length_c   1.000
_cell.angle_alpha   90.00
_cell.angle_beta   90.00
_cell.angle_gamma   90.00
#
_symmetry.space_group_name_H-M   'P 1'
#
loop_
_entity.id
_entity.type
_entity.pdbx_description
1 polymer ?
#
loop_
_entity_poly.entity_id
_entity_poly.type
_entity_poly.pdbx_seq_one_letter_code
_entity_poly.pdbx_strand_id
1 'polypeptide(L)' 'MGREYRIRWERPKGHDPYGLLMKLPSPIAPGLREIYNYSVLDDGFYFVDHLVDPKTAGMAFKLFVDEALSHSAEVTIEEI' A
#
# COMPACT_ATOMS: atom_id res chain seq x y z
N MET A 1 -10.68 14.07 -5.55
CA MET A 1 -9.22 14.05 -5.39
C MET A 1 -8.93 12.91 -4.44
N GLY A 2 -8.04 12.00 -4.81
CA GLY A 2 -7.65 10.88 -3.96
C GLY A 2 -6.74 11.37 -2.82
N ARG A 3 -6.30 10.44 -1.98
CA ARG A 3 -5.26 10.67 -0.98
C ARG A 3 -4.03 9.86 -1.31
N GLU A 4 -2.87 10.47 -1.22
CA GLU A 4 -1.61 9.85 -1.55
C GLU A 4 -0.80 9.69 -0.26
N TYR A 5 -0.25 8.50 -0.08
CA TYR A 5 0.46 8.13 1.13
C TYR A 5 1.83 7.57 0.79
N ARG A 6 2.83 8.00 1.56
CA ARG A 6 4.14 7.36 1.60
C ARG A 6 4.29 6.59 2.90
N ILE A 7 4.50 5.29 2.79
CA ILE A 7 4.70 4.36 3.90
C ILE A 7 6.19 4.02 3.89
N ARG A 8 6.97 4.62 4.79
CA ARG A 8 8.43 4.42 4.87
C ARG A 8 8.81 3.46 5.99
N TRP A 9 9.80 2.61 5.73
CA TRP A 9 10.44 1.77 6.75
C TRP A 9 11.86 1.37 6.34
N GLU A 10 12.61 0.83 7.29
CA GLU A 10 13.92 0.23 7.03
C GLU A 10 13.77 -1.10 6.27
N ARG A 11 13.69 -1.02 4.94
CA ARG A 11 13.52 -2.21 4.09
C ARG A 11 14.79 -3.09 4.09
N PRO A 12 14.69 -4.39 4.42
CA PRO A 12 15.82 -5.30 4.31
C PRO A 12 16.30 -5.41 2.86
N LYS A 13 17.63 -5.46 2.65
CA LYS A 13 18.20 -5.69 1.31
C LYS A 13 17.70 -7.02 0.75
N GLY A 14 17.08 -6.98 -0.43
CA GLY A 14 16.54 -8.16 -1.10
C GLY A 14 15.12 -8.56 -0.67
N HIS A 15 14.41 -7.71 0.08
CA HIS A 15 12.99 -7.93 0.37
C HIS A 15 12.17 -7.99 -0.93
N ASP A 16 11.48 -9.10 -1.16
CA ASP A 16 10.60 -9.32 -2.30
C ASP A 16 9.13 -9.07 -1.90
N PRO A 17 8.48 -8.01 -2.42
CA PRO A 17 7.09 -7.70 -2.10
C PRO A 17 6.10 -8.65 -2.78
N TYR A 18 6.53 -9.58 -3.65
CA TYR A 18 5.63 -10.43 -4.43
C TYR A 18 4.58 -11.16 -3.57
N GLY A 19 4.98 -11.68 -2.40
CA GLY A 19 4.06 -12.35 -1.48
C GLY A 19 2.97 -11.45 -0.90
N LEU A 20 3.27 -10.15 -0.73
CA LEU A 20 2.27 -9.13 -0.39
C LEU A 20 1.36 -8.85 -1.58
N LEU A 21 1.93 -8.66 -2.77
CA LEU A 21 1.16 -8.29 -3.97
C LEU A 21 0.10 -9.32 -4.35
N MET A 22 0.38 -10.61 -4.10
CA MET A 22 -0.58 -11.70 -4.30
C MET A 22 -1.78 -11.69 -3.34
N LYS A 23 -1.66 -11.01 -2.19
CA LYS A 23 -2.72 -10.93 -1.16
C LYS A 23 -3.60 -9.69 -1.32
N LEU A 24 -3.21 -8.77 -2.20
CA LEU A 24 -3.92 -7.52 -2.38
C LEU A 24 -5.32 -7.76 -2.95
N PRO A 25 -6.36 -7.09 -2.42
CA PRO A 25 -7.69 -7.15 -3.02
C PRO A 25 -7.68 -6.46 -4.39
N SER A 26 -8.63 -6.77 -5.27
CA SER A 26 -8.70 -6.13 -6.60
C SER A 26 -8.65 -4.59 -6.48
N PRO A 27 -7.71 -3.90 -7.14
CA PRO A 27 -7.63 -2.45 -7.13
C PRO A 27 -8.69 -1.79 -8.01
N ILE A 28 -9.52 -2.57 -8.71
CA ILE A 28 -10.54 -2.07 -9.65
C ILE A 28 -11.92 -2.47 -9.15
N ALA A 29 -12.81 -1.47 -9.02
CA ALA A 29 -14.24 -1.63 -8.78
C ALA A 29 -14.99 -1.90 -10.09
N PRO A 30 -16.22 -2.45 -10.02
CA PRO A 30 -17.10 -2.55 -11.19
C PRO A 30 -17.22 -1.22 -11.94
N GLY A 31 -17.12 -1.30 -13.27
CA GLY A 31 -17.08 -0.14 -14.15
C GLY A 31 -15.68 0.45 -14.38
N LEU A 32 -14.62 -0.34 -14.15
CA LEU A 32 -13.21 0.06 -14.39
C LEU A 32 -12.78 1.30 -13.59
N ARG A 33 -13.38 1.51 -12.42
CA ARG A 33 -12.98 2.59 -11.52
C ARG A 33 -11.88 2.09 -10.61
N GLU A 34 -10.76 2.79 -10.59
CA GLU A 34 -9.65 2.49 -9.70
C GLU A 34 -10.04 2.80 -8.26
N ILE A 35 -9.89 1.83 -7.36
CA ILE A 35 -10.13 1.93 -5.92
C ILE A 35 -8.89 2.48 -5.25
N TYR A 36 -7.74 1.90 -5.58
CA TYR A 36 -6.43 2.31 -5.09
C TYR A 36 -5.36 1.95 -6.11
N ASN A 37 -4.21 2.61 -6.02
CA ASN A 37 -3.00 2.27 -6.78
C ASN A 37 -1.80 2.27 -5.84
N TYR A 38 -0.68 1.69 -6.25
CA TYR A 38 0.52 1.62 -5.43
C TYR A 38 1.79 1.54 -6.26
N SER A 39 2.92 1.82 -5.62
CA SER A 39 4.25 1.57 -6.17
C SER A 39 5.19 1.15 -5.05
N VAL A 40 6.09 0.22 -5.36
CA VAL A 40 7.14 -0.20 -4.43
C VAL A 40 8.34 0.71 -4.64
N LEU A 41 8.80 1.33 -3.55
CA LEU A 41 9.95 2.23 -3.52
C LEU A 41 11.14 1.55 -2.82
N ASP A 42 12.32 2.15 -2.95
CA ASP A 42 13.52 1.68 -2.25
C ASP A 42 13.38 1.83 -0.72
N ASP A 43 12.74 2.91 -0.28
CA ASP A 43 12.52 3.25 1.14
C ASP A 43 11.12 2.92 1.65
N GLY A 44 10.31 2.21 0.87
CA GLY A 44 9.02 1.72 1.32
C GLY A 44 7.96 1.50 0.24
N PHE A 45 6.74 1.96 0.50
CA PHE A 45 5.60 1.89 -0.43
C PHE A 45 5.01 3.27 -0.66
N TYR A 46 4.51 3.48 -1.86
CA TYR A 46 3.63 4.57 -2.22
C TYR A 46 2.22 4.01 -2.45
N PHE A 47 1.20 4.66 -1.91
CA PHE A 47 -0.18 4.19 -1.97
C PHE A 47 -1.12 5.36 -2.30
N VAL A 48 -2.05 5.14 -3.22
CA VAL A 48 -3.07 6.11 -3.63
C VAL A 48 -4.45 5.54 -3.30
N ASP A 49 -5.22 6.23 -2.48
CA ASP A 49 -6.63 5.95 -2.23
C ASP A 49 -7.50 6.86 -3.11
N HIS A 50 -8.22 6.28 -4.08
CA HIS A 50 -9.12 7.06 -4.95
C HIS A 50 -10.50 7.31 -4.34
N LEU A 51 -10.74 6.87 -3.11
CA LEU A 51 -11.97 7.05 -2.32
C LEU A 51 -13.22 6.41 -2.96
N VAL A 52 -13.04 5.47 -3.89
CA VAL A 52 -14.13 4.78 -4.60
C VAL A 52 -14.74 3.66 -3.75
N ASP A 53 -13.90 2.89 -3.06
CA ASP A 53 -14.30 1.84 -2.12
C ASP A 53 -13.34 1.88 -0.92
N PRO A 54 -13.68 2.66 0.12
CA PRO A 54 -12.83 2.83 1.30
C PRO A 54 -12.54 1.53 2.06
N LYS A 55 -13.44 0.53 1.96
CA LYS A 55 -13.24 -0.77 2.61
C LYS A 55 -12.12 -1.52 1.91
N THR A 56 -12.18 -1.60 0.58
CA THR A 56 -11.17 -2.29 -0.22
C THR A 56 -9.82 -1.55 -0.16
N ALA A 57 -9.82 -0.22 -0.29
CA ALA A 57 -8.61 0.60 -0.14
C ALA A 57 -8.00 0.45 1.27
N GLY A 58 -8.82 0.51 2.33
CA GLY A 58 -8.34 0.34 3.70
C GLY A 58 -7.76 -1.05 3.99
N MET A 59 -8.32 -2.11 3.39
CA MET A 59 -7.75 -3.45 3.47
C MET A 59 -6.37 -3.52 2.79
N ALA A 60 -6.24 -2.97 1.58
CA ALA A 60 -4.96 -2.92 0.86
C ALA A 60 -3.92 -2.11 1.65
N PHE A 61 -4.29 -0.92 2.13
CA PHE A 61 -3.43 -0.07 2.95
C PHE A 61 -2.93 -0.80 4.20
N LYS A 62 -3.83 -1.49 4.91
CA LYS A 62 -3.45 -2.29 6.07
C LYS A 62 -2.41 -3.34 5.72
N LEU A 63 -2.54 -4.04 4.59
CA LEU A 63 -1.58 -5.05 4.17
C LEU A 63 -0.17 -4.46 3.94
N PHE A 64 -0.08 -3.26 3.35
CA PHE A 64 1.21 -2.57 3.18
C PHE A 64 1.84 -2.19 4.52
N VAL A 65 1.05 -1.69 5.48
CA VAL A 65 1.54 -1.35 6.82
C VAL A 65 1.95 -2.61 7.60
N ASP A 66 1.14 -3.67 7.55
CA ASP A 66 1.45 -4.95 8.21
C ASP A 66 2.73 -5.58 7.64
N GLU A 67 2.92 -5.53 6.32
CA GLU A 67 4.14 -6.03 5.69
C GLU A 67 5.34 -5.25 6.19
N ALA A 68 5.28 -3.92 6.17
CA ALA A 68 6.36 -3.06 6.64
C ALA A 68 6.72 -3.37 8.11
N LEU A 69 5.72 -3.43 9.00
CA LEU A 69 5.91 -3.78 10.42
C LEU A 69 6.35 -5.22 10.67
N SER A 70 6.21 -6.12 9.69
CA SER A 70 6.74 -7.48 9.81
C SER A 70 8.27 -7.54 9.64
N HIS A 71 8.85 -6.51 9.01
CA HIS A 71 10.29 -6.41 8.75
C HIS A 71 10.98 -5.29 9.54
N SER A 72 10.23 -4.31 10.04
CA SER A 72 10.75 -3.20 10.84
C SER A 72 9.98 -3.02 12.16
N ALA A 73 10.65 -2.47 13.17
CA ALA A 73 10.00 -2.16 14.44
C ALA A 73 9.06 -0.94 14.35
N GLU A 74 9.26 -0.08 13.36
CA GLU A 74 8.50 1.14 13.14
C GLU A 74 8.22 1.38 11.65
N VAL A 75 7.16 2.16 11.39
CA VAL A 75 6.75 2.63 10.07
C VAL A 75 6.36 4.09 10.20
N THR A 76 6.79 4.91 9.23
CA THR A 76 6.35 6.31 9.11
C THR A 76 5.37 6.44 7.95
N ILE A 77 4.23 7.09 8.19
CA ILE A 77 3.20 7.33 7.16
C ILE A 77 3.02 8.83 6.99
N GLU A 78 3.19 9.31 5.76
CA GLU A 78 3.04 10.71 5.37
C GLU A 78 1.97 10.83 4.29
N GLU A 79 1.06 11.80 4.40
CA GLU A 79 0.17 12.20 3.30
C GLU A 79 0.90 13.21 2.42
N ILE A 80 0.83 13.04 1.10
CA ILE A 80 1.57 13.83 0.09
C ILE A 80 0.66 14.41 -0.97
#